data_AF-A0A7Z9MH74-F1
#
_entry.id   AF-A0A7Z9MH74-F1
#
_cell.length_a   1.000
_cell.length_b   1.000
_cell.length_c   1.000
_cell.angle_alpha   90.00
_cell.angle_beta   90.00
_cell.angle_gamma   90.00
#
_symmetry.space_group_name_H-M   'P 1'
#
loop_
_entity.id
_entity.type
_entity.pdbx_description
1 polymer ?
#
loop_
_entity_poly.entity_id
_entity_poly.type
_entity_poly.pdbx_seq_one_letter_code
_entity_poly.pdbx_strand_id
1 'polypeptide(L)' 'MMERMLFTRNIYWNNLGLGGGTNCPTDIDGSGSTDVGDILEMISQWGACSGCTGDLNGDGSVNVTDLLEVIGSWGVCQ' A
#
# COMPACT_ATOMS: atom_id res chain seq x y z
N MET A 1 -32.56 -14.67 15.26
CA MET A 1 -31.28 -14.54 15.97
C MET A 1 -30.67 -13.22 15.53
N MET A 2 -30.97 -12.19 16.32
CA MET A 2 -30.34 -10.84 16.40
C MET A 2 -29.93 -10.17 15.08
N GLU A 3 -30.91 -9.55 14.41
CA GLU A 3 -30.98 -8.09 14.22
C GLU A 3 -29.85 -7.24 14.83
N ARG A 4 -29.27 -6.37 14.00
CA ARG A 4 -29.14 -4.93 14.25
C ARG A 4 -28.66 -4.21 12.98
N MET A 5 -29.60 -3.58 12.28
CA MET A 5 -29.33 -2.26 11.70
C MET A 5 -28.99 -1.30 12.85
N LEU A 6 -28.06 -0.36 12.63
CA LEU A 6 -28.08 1.07 13.04
C LEU A 6 -26.65 1.62 13.20
N PHE A 7 -26.21 2.37 12.18
CA PHE A 7 -25.56 3.67 12.27
C PHE A 7 -24.52 3.92 13.40
N THR A 8 -23.25 3.49 13.21
CA THR A 8 -22.07 4.16 13.79
C THR A 8 -20.77 3.71 13.10
N ARG A 9 -20.05 4.68 12.52
CA ARG A 9 -18.62 4.79 12.16
C ARG A 9 -17.66 3.56 12.22
N ASN A 10 -16.69 3.65 11.30
CA ASN A 10 -15.33 3.08 11.27
C ASN A 10 -15.11 1.73 10.57
N ILE A 11 -14.59 1.84 9.34
CA ILE A 11 -13.58 0.97 8.71
C ILE A 11 -13.67 -0.50 9.12
N TYR A 12 -14.61 -1.23 8.50
CA TYR A 12 -14.59 -2.68 8.54
C TYR A 12 -13.48 -3.17 7.60
N TRP A 13 -12.35 -3.55 8.16
CA TRP A 13 -11.35 -4.40 7.51
C TRP A 13 -11.89 -5.84 7.44
N ASN A 14 -12.91 -6.08 6.63
CA ASN A 14 -13.14 -7.42 6.11
C ASN A 14 -12.17 -7.63 4.95
N ASN A 15 -11.44 -8.74 4.95
CA ASN A 15 -10.48 -9.19 3.93
C ASN A 15 -11.12 -9.35 2.54
N LEU A 16 -11.60 -8.26 1.97
CA LEU A 16 -11.96 -8.04 0.58
C LEU A 16 -11.13 -6.83 0.13
N GLY A 17 -9.83 -6.88 0.42
CA GLY A 17 -8.86 -5.83 0.11
C GLY A 17 -9.08 -5.34 -1.32
N LEU A 18 -9.04 -4.02 -1.48
CA LEU A 18 -9.24 -3.36 -2.77
C LEU A 18 -8.08 -3.63 -3.76
N GLY A 19 -7.09 -4.42 -3.39
CA GLY A 19 -5.91 -4.74 -4.19
C GLY A 19 -5.81 -6.25 -4.37
N GLY A 20 -5.98 -6.68 -5.61
CA GLY A 20 -5.79 -8.04 -6.07
C GLY A 20 -5.63 -7.98 -7.58
N GLY A 21 -4.53 -7.35 -8.00
CA GLY A 21 -4.00 -7.54 -9.33
C GLY A 21 -2.67 -8.29 -9.23
N THR A 22 -2.38 -9.11 -10.24
CA THR A 22 -1.15 -9.91 -10.37
C THR A 22 0.15 -9.07 -10.41
N ASN A 23 0.04 -7.74 -10.40
CA ASN A 23 1.12 -6.77 -10.32
C ASN A 23 0.71 -5.68 -9.31
N CYS A 24 1.34 -5.65 -8.14
CA CYS A 24 1.29 -4.51 -7.22
C CYS A 24 2.56 -3.68 -7.39
N PRO A 25 2.48 -2.44 -7.88
CA PRO A 25 3.61 -1.52 -7.84
C PRO A 25 4.12 -1.26 -6.40
N THR A 26 3.28 -1.51 -5.40
CA THR A 26 3.54 -1.32 -3.97
C THR A 26 4.24 -2.49 -3.28
N ASP A 27 4.50 -3.60 -3.98
CA ASP A 27 5.38 -4.69 -3.53
C ASP A 27 6.82 -4.38 -3.97
N ILE A 28 7.45 -3.50 -3.20
CA ILE A 28 8.75 -2.89 -3.48
C ILE A 28 9.89 -3.86 -3.13
N ASP A 29 9.70 -4.70 -2.11
CA ASP A 29 10.70 -5.69 -1.68
C ASP A 29 10.56 -7.05 -2.39
N GLY A 30 9.48 -7.25 -3.16
CA GLY A 30 9.23 -8.44 -3.97
C GLY A 30 8.78 -9.66 -3.16
N SER A 31 8.21 -9.43 -1.97
CA SER A 31 7.73 -10.49 -1.07
C SER A 31 6.38 -11.10 -1.49
N GLY A 32 5.68 -10.48 -2.45
CA GLY A 32 4.35 -10.90 -2.89
C GLY A 32 3.22 -10.32 -2.04
N SER A 33 3.48 -9.29 -1.24
CA SER A 33 2.49 -8.57 -0.43
C SER A 33 2.93 -7.12 -0.27
N THR A 34 1.97 -6.22 -0.04
CA THR A 34 2.22 -4.86 0.42
C THR A 34 2.09 -4.82 1.94
N ASP A 35 3.23 -4.74 2.63
CA ASP A 35 3.32 -4.71 4.09
C ASP A 35 4.45 -3.78 4.61
N VAL A 36 4.95 -4.06 5.81
CA VAL A 36 5.98 -3.24 6.45
C VAL A 36 7.32 -3.37 5.74
N GLY A 37 7.61 -4.51 5.10
CA GLY A 37 8.81 -4.73 4.29
C GLY A 37 8.94 -3.67 3.20
N ASP A 38 7.86 -3.39 2.49
CA ASP A 38 7.83 -2.38 1.44
C ASP A 38 8.05 -0.97 1.97
N ILE A 39 7.50 -0.65 3.15
CA ILE A 39 7.76 0.64 3.79
C ILE A 39 9.24 0.77 4.16
N LEU A 40 9.87 -0.28 4.68
CA LEU A 40 11.29 -0.25 5.05
C LEU A 40 12.18 -0.09 3.82
N GLU A 41 11.86 -0.79 2.73
CA GLU A 41 12.56 -0.65 1.45
C GLU A 41 12.35 0.76 0.87
N MET A 42 11.11 1.27 0.85
CA MET A 42 10.80 2.63 0.39
C MET A 42 11.55 3.72 1.18
N ILE A 43 11.61 3.61 2.51
CA ILE A 43 12.32 4.58 3.35
C ILE A 43 13.82 4.58 3.05
N SER A 44 14.40 3.44 2.62
CA SER A 44 15.80 3.38 2.19
C SER A 44 16.07 4.23 0.95
N GLN A 45 15.03 4.53 0.17
CA GLN A 45 15.06 5.27 -1.09
C GLN A 45 14.61 6.74 -0.94
N TRP A 46 14.32 7.19 0.29
CA TRP A 46 13.68 8.49 0.56
C TRP A 46 14.45 9.69 0.00
N GLY A 47 13.73 10.61 -0.64
CA GLY A 47 14.26 11.82 -1.25
C GLY A 47 14.32 11.74 -2.77
N ALA A 48 15.15 12.60 -3.38
CA ALA A 48 15.28 12.65 -4.83
C ALA A 48 15.87 11.34 -5.36
N CYS A 49 15.16 10.69 -6.28
CA CYS A 49 15.61 9.46 -6.91
C CYS A 49 15.13 9.36 -8.35
N SER A 50 16.00 8.89 -9.24
CA SER A 50 15.66 8.61 -10.63
C SER A 50 15.58 7.09 -10.84
N GLY A 51 14.37 6.57 -11.02
CA GLY A 51 14.13 5.14 -11.29
C GLY A 51 14.16 4.25 -10.04
N CYS A 52 13.89 4.82 -8.86
CA CYS A 52 13.64 4.06 -7.64
C CYS A 52 12.34 3.26 -7.76
N THR A 53 12.30 2.08 -7.13
CA THR A 53 11.06 1.31 -7.05
C THR A 53 10.04 1.95 -6.10
N GLY A 54 10.49 2.77 -5.15
CA GLY A 54 9.63 3.55 -4.25
C GLY A 54 9.12 4.88 -4.82
N ASP A 55 9.49 5.29 -6.04
CA ASP A 55 8.91 6.46 -6.73
C ASP A 55 7.71 5.99 -7.55
N LEU A 56 6.56 5.86 -6.88
CA LEU A 56 5.37 5.21 -7.41
C LEU A 56 4.60 6.13 -8.35
N ASN A 57 4.65 7.44 -8.09
CA ASN A 57 3.97 8.44 -8.90
C ASN A 57 4.85 8.94 -10.09
N GLY A 58 6.14 8.61 -10.10
CA GLY A 58 7.09 8.94 -11.15
C GLY A 58 7.51 10.41 -11.19
N ASP A 59 7.44 11.12 -10.06
CA ASP A 59 7.78 12.54 -9.95
C ASP A 59 9.29 12.79 -9.73
N GLY A 60 10.07 11.72 -9.56
CA GLY A 60 11.50 11.79 -9.34
C GLY A 60 11.89 11.96 -7.87
N SER A 61 10.97 11.76 -6.92
CA SER A 61 11.23 11.82 -5.49
C SER A 61 10.40 10.82 -4.70
N VAL A 62 11.04 9.92 -3.96
CA VAL A 62 10.36 9.08 -2.97
C VAL A 62 9.98 9.93 -1.76
N ASN A 63 8.69 10.14 -1.56
CA ASN A 63 8.19 11.02 -0.52
C ASN A 63 6.86 10.53 0.09
N VAL A 64 6.19 11.41 0.85
CA VAL A 64 4.95 11.07 1.54
C VAL A 64 3.84 10.69 0.56
N THR A 65 3.85 11.24 -0.65
CA THR A 65 2.86 10.90 -1.69
C THR A 65 2.93 9.43 -2.04
N ASP A 66 4.13 8.89 -2.28
CA ASP A 66 4.34 7.47 -2.57
C ASP A 66 3.99 6.59 -1.36
N LEU A 67 4.36 7.02 -0.16
CA LEU A 67 4.01 6.30 1.08
C LEU A 67 2.49 6.13 1.26
N LEU A 68 1.71 7.14 0.86
CA LEU A 68 0.25 7.06 0.93
C LEU A 68 -0.32 6.04 -0.08
N GLU A 69 0.36 5.82 -1.21
CA GLU A 69 -0.02 4.77 -2.17
C GLU A 69 0.24 3.36 -1.60
N VAL A 70 1.37 3.15 -0.91
CA VAL A 70 1.69 1.89 -0.21
C VAL A 70 0.66 1.59 0.87
N ILE A 71 0.38 2.56 1.75
CA ILE A 71 -0.60 2.38 2.84
C ILE A 71 -2.01 2.15 2.29
N GLY A 72 -2.36 2.79 1.17
CA GLY A 72 -3.65 2.61 0.50
C GLY A 72 -3.86 1.21 -0.09
N SER A 73 -2.78 0.46 -0.31
CA SER A 73 -2.77 -0.84 -1.02
C SER A 73 -2.40 -2.02 -0.12
N TRP A 74 -2.51 -1.86 1.21
CA TRP A 74 -2.09 -2.86 2.19
C TRP A 74 -2.75 -4.23 1.99
N GLY A 75 -1.94 -5.30 1.99
CA GLY A 75 -2.43 -6.68 1.87
C GLY A 75 -1.70 -7.50 0.80
N VAL A 76 -2.25 -8.67 0.48
CA VAL A 76 -1.65 -9.60 -0.47
C VAL A 76 -1.72 -9.08 -1.91
N CYS A 77 -0.69 -9.38 -2.69
CA CYS A 77 -0.64 -9.10 -4.13
C CYS A 77 -1.01 -10.36 -4.91
N GLN A 78 -2.24 -10.42 -5.43
CA GLN A 78 -2.79 -11.58 -6.16
C GLN A 78 -3.44 -11.17 -7.46
#